data_AF-A0A956WVH2-F1
#
_entry.id   AF-A0A956WVH2-F1
#
_cell.length_a   1.000
_cell.length_b   1.000
_cell.length_c   1.000
_cell.angle_alpha   90.00
_cell.angle_beta   90.00
_cell.angle_gamma   90.00
#
_symmetry.space_group_name_H-M   'P 1'
#
loop_
_entity.id
_entity.type
_entity.pdbx_description
1 polymer ?
#
loop_
_entity_poly.entity_id
_entity_poly.type
_entity_poly.pdbx_seq_one_letter_code
_entity_poly.pdbx_strand_id
1 'polypeptide(L)'
;MTTKRPTSGHKNKPKKTDSQAIDPRTGKKPKSAGFIESSDFKPNWLETGPLSPDMLPEPPTTEDAQLTPDEFDTLQASLKRFYEEVGEDELPTPPATETSELEPKDSVLEANQDDLPSSEDNSIELVELVDNAHEFEEEIATTPTEVEEATEPSPLEAEVQLPDDLEEDAAKLIPEAAELIPEEPAWIAPLLEAEADAAVTPPSSSLYETYPVTVPEDDPADDFVDDEEPEPVAVAATIAPTQIAPKPRKTARTKTRRRPDRLSVLLLLLSLLLLGAAALVYFVNPFSRIALGAASLARPISSPSTQSPTAGSGEWCLAGAFLPAGADRPRLLDSGSNGDILADDLVFSLEYVFPQPGTFEWQVVDCNNDALAYPADAPAWATTTEANQAVTFNFDSDQRADPLFFPIPYVVSAIDATSNYRLIGDFQDWDPNDPSAVLQQLNIGLHQQVRRIARSGSYEAYIIAADKGQAMDAYGRTTVPIPFSFETERNGEYVVFLVDTDRGRASIMYDMPPLLTSLAYGDGNWILSLVLVGLASLLLLGLIVRWIILHSKRLQMEAGCPNCGRQELMRISRRPTDRALHLIGIPAYRYRCRNCVWEGTRLSEEGVAISPGVKLAYFDEE
;
A
#
# COMPACT_ATOMS: atom_id res chain seq x y z
N MET A 1 55.35 -4.33 -25.57
CA MET A 1 56.64 -4.90 -25.14
C MET A 1 56.50 -5.44 -23.74
N THR A 2 57.01 -6.66 -23.53
CA THR A 2 56.84 -7.54 -22.36
C THR A 2 57.76 -7.19 -21.17
N THR A 3 57.49 -7.90 -20.05
CA THR A 3 58.35 -8.27 -18.90
C THR A 3 58.11 -7.47 -17.62
N LYS A 4 58.15 -8.01 -16.38
CA LYS A 4 58.50 -9.34 -15.84
C LYS A 4 58.04 -9.40 -14.37
N ARG A 5 57.71 -10.61 -13.87
CA ARG A 5 57.71 -10.97 -12.43
C ARG A 5 59.16 -11.08 -11.91
N PRO A 6 59.33 -11.09 -10.56
CA PRO A 6 59.97 -12.26 -9.97
C PRO A 6 59.35 -12.74 -8.64
N THR A 7 59.85 -13.89 -8.21
CA THR A 7 59.39 -14.83 -7.18
C THR A 7 60.35 -14.94 -5.98
N SER A 8 59.84 -15.55 -4.90
CA SER A 8 60.48 -16.56 -4.00
C SER A 8 61.10 -16.10 -2.67
N GLY A 9 60.87 -16.92 -1.63
CA GLY A 9 61.62 -16.88 -0.36
C GLY A 9 61.01 -17.69 0.79
N HIS A 10 61.15 -19.02 0.79
CA HIS A 10 60.88 -19.92 1.93
C HIS A 10 61.93 -19.77 3.05
N LYS A 11 61.54 -19.94 4.33
CA LYS A 11 62.39 -20.49 5.41
C LYS A 11 61.60 -21.01 6.62
N ASN A 12 62.25 -21.89 7.38
CA ASN A 12 61.73 -22.98 8.22
C ASN A 12 61.60 -22.67 9.73
N LYS A 13 60.63 -23.36 10.38
CA LYS A 13 60.54 -23.99 11.74
C LYS A 13 61.71 -23.81 12.76
N PRO A 14 61.43 -23.80 14.10
CA PRO A 14 61.21 -25.06 14.87
C PRO A 14 60.21 -25.04 16.06
N LYS A 15 59.98 -26.26 16.59
CA LYS A 15 59.08 -26.76 17.66
C LYS A 15 59.52 -26.43 19.11
N LYS A 16 58.56 -26.39 20.05
CA LYS A 16 58.48 -27.15 21.35
C LYS A 16 57.11 -26.86 22.02
N THR A 17 56.17 -27.81 22.14
CA THR A 17 55.88 -28.74 23.26
C THR A 17 55.77 -28.11 24.66
N ASP A 18 54.57 -28.17 25.26
CA ASP A 18 54.37 -28.79 26.58
C ASP A 18 52.91 -29.30 26.75
N SER A 19 52.80 -30.32 27.58
CA SER A 19 51.70 -31.28 27.69
C SER A 19 50.86 -31.00 28.94
N GLN A 20 49.57 -31.35 28.93
CA GLN A 20 48.94 -32.00 30.08
C GLN A 20 47.68 -32.76 29.65
N ALA A 21 47.59 -34.01 30.11
CA ALA A 21 46.57 -35.00 29.82
C ALA A 21 45.78 -35.29 31.10
N ILE A 22 44.46 -35.52 30.98
CA ILE A 22 43.66 -36.31 31.94
C ILE A 22 42.62 -37.13 31.15
N ASP A 23 42.60 -38.43 31.45
CA ASP A 23 41.82 -39.51 30.85
C ASP A 23 40.34 -39.56 31.33
N PRO A 24 39.45 -40.33 30.66
CA PRO A 24 38.02 -40.35 30.87
C PRO A 24 37.53 -41.55 31.71
N ARG A 25 36.42 -41.39 32.45
CA ARG A 25 35.50 -42.52 32.73
C ARG A 25 34.15 -42.10 33.31
N THR A 26 33.13 -42.81 32.83
CA THR A 26 31.81 -43.12 33.44
C THR A 26 30.78 -42.00 33.63
N GLY A 27 29.71 -42.06 32.83
CA GLY A 27 28.43 -41.37 33.09
C GLY A 27 27.33 -41.87 32.15
N LYS A 28 26.32 -42.52 32.71
CA LYS A 28 25.24 -43.26 32.04
C LYS A 28 24.29 -42.32 31.27
N LYS A 29 23.87 -42.71 30.07
CA LYS A 29 22.78 -42.07 29.31
C LYS A 29 21.42 -42.57 29.80
N PRO A 30 20.47 -41.70 30.19
CA PRO A 30 19.07 -42.10 30.30
C PRO A 30 18.42 -42.18 28.92
N LYS A 31 17.61 -43.23 28.73
CA LYS A 31 16.69 -43.43 27.61
C LYS A 31 15.44 -42.58 27.91
N SER A 32 15.06 -41.67 27.01
CA SER A 32 13.70 -41.12 27.00
C SER A 32 12.84 -41.92 26.03
N ALA A 33 11.75 -42.44 26.59
CA ALA A 33 10.69 -43.16 25.93
C ALA A 33 9.82 -42.19 25.11
N GLY A 34 9.18 -42.71 24.07
CA GLY A 34 8.29 -41.96 23.21
C GLY A 34 6.98 -41.58 23.90
N PHE A 35 6.46 -40.44 23.49
CA PHE A 35 5.06 -40.07 23.60
C PHE A 35 4.80 -38.97 22.57
N ILE A 36 4.21 -39.33 21.43
CA ILE A 36 3.46 -38.39 20.58
C ILE A 36 2.20 -39.15 20.20
N GLU A 37 1.19 -39.03 21.05
CA GLU A 37 -0.19 -39.22 20.63
C GLU A 37 -0.56 -38.04 19.72
N SER A 38 -1.22 -38.36 18.61
CA SER A 38 -1.80 -37.44 17.66
C SER A 38 -2.99 -36.72 18.31
N SER A 39 -2.84 -35.45 18.64
CA SER A 39 -3.98 -34.58 18.91
C SER A 39 -4.44 -33.93 17.61
N ASP A 40 -5.73 -34.12 17.32
CA ASP A 40 -6.48 -33.41 16.28
C ASP A 40 -6.52 -31.92 16.61
N PHE A 41 -5.53 -31.16 16.12
CA PHE A 41 -5.48 -29.71 16.25
C PHE A 41 -6.05 -29.09 14.97
N LYS A 42 -7.34 -28.74 14.99
CA LYS A 42 -7.95 -27.81 14.03
C LYS A 42 -7.65 -26.38 14.50
N PRO A 43 -6.97 -25.53 13.72
CA PRO A 43 -6.72 -24.15 14.11
C PRO A 43 -8.01 -23.33 13.95
N ASN A 44 -8.67 -23.02 15.07
CA ASN A 44 -9.93 -22.28 15.14
C ASN A 44 -9.72 -20.78 15.42
N TRP A 45 -8.92 -20.08 14.60
CA TRP A 45 -8.65 -18.64 14.78
C TRP A 45 -9.56 -17.71 13.95
N LEU A 46 -10.65 -18.23 13.39
CA LEU A 46 -11.58 -17.45 12.54
C LEU A 46 -13.03 -17.41 13.06
N GLU A 47 -13.30 -17.85 14.29
CA GLU A 47 -14.66 -17.83 14.88
C GLU A 47 -14.70 -17.35 16.33
N THR A 48 -14.01 -16.26 16.67
CA THR A 48 -14.31 -15.54 17.92
C THR A 48 -15.02 -14.25 17.56
N GLY A 49 -16.31 -14.20 17.88
CA GLY A 49 -17.06 -12.94 18.01
C GLY A 49 -16.43 -12.00 19.05
N PRO A 50 -17.02 -10.82 19.27
CA PRO A 50 -16.43 -9.79 20.12
C PRO A 50 -16.09 -10.34 21.51
N LEU A 51 -14.85 -10.09 21.93
CA LEU A 51 -14.33 -10.48 23.25
C LEU A 51 -15.23 -9.90 24.34
N SER A 52 -15.68 -10.75 25.25
CA SER A 52 -16.46 -10.34 26.42
C SER A 52 -15.62 -9.36 27.29
N PRO A 53 -16.23 -8.32 27.89
CA PRO A 53 -15.53 -7.30 28.69
C PRO A 53 -14.64 -7.85 29.81
N ASP A 54 -14.95 -9.04 30.33
CA ASP A 54 -14.20 -9.70 31.42
C ASP A 54 -12.87 -10.36 30.97
N MET A 55 -12.55 -10.33 29.67
CA MET A 55 -11.27 -10.86 29.14
C MET A 55 -10.23 -9.78 28.85
N LEU A 56 -10.53 -8.52 29.10
CA LEU A 56 -9.55 -7.44 29.05
C LEU A 56 -8.80 -7.39 30.39
N PRO A 57 -7.45 -7.29 30.38
CA PRO A 57 -6.71 -7.05 31.61
C PRO A 57 -7.16 -5.72 32.24
N GLU A 58 -7.37 -5.72 33.56
CA GLU A 58 -7.71 -4.51 34.31
C GLU A 58 -6.64 -3.44 34.05
N PRO A 59 -7.05 -2.17 33.83
CA PRO A 59 -6.09 -1.08 33.63
C PRO A 59 -5.18 -0.97 34.86
N PRO A 60 -3.87 -0.76 34.68
CA PRO A 60 -2.96 -0.60 35.81
C PRO A 60 -3.40 0.60 36.64
N THR A 61 -3.57 0.38 37.94
CA THR A 61 -3.87 1.43 38.91
C THR A 61 -2.77 2.49 38.90
N THR A 62 -3.16 3.77 39.03
CA THR A 62 -2.34 4.98 38.91
C THR A 62 -1.11 5.05 39.83
N GLU A 63 -0.93 4.08 40.73
CA GLU A 63 0.24 3.95 41.61
C GLU A 63 1.41 3.19 40.97
N ASP A 64 1.19 2.39 39.91
CA ASP A 64 2.25 1.60 39.25
C ASP A 64 2.91 2.31 38.05
N ALA A 65 2.50 3.57 37.75
CA ALA A 65 2.99 4.35 36.61
C ALA A 65 4.01 5.44 36.98
N GLN A 66 4.48 5.50 38.23
CA GLN A 66 5.56 6.41 38.61
C GLN A 66 6.91 5.76 38.33
N LEU A 67 7.49 6.11 37.18
CA LEU A 67 8.89 5.86 36.87
C LEU A 67 9.75 6.32 38.05
N THR A 68 10.57 5.42 38.58
CA THR A 68 11.51 5.80 39.63
C THR A 68 12.52 6.81 39.09
N PRO A 69 13.06 7.72 39.91
CA PRO A 69 14.05 8.71 39.45
C PRO A 69 15.22 8.10 38.68
N ASP A 70 15.65 6.90 39.07
CA ASP A 70 16.73 6.15 38.41
C ASP A 70 16.33 5.64 37.01
N GLU A 71 15.06 5.28 36.80
CA GLU A 71 14.52 4.88 35.49
C GLU A 71 14.37 6.09 34.55
N PHE A 72 14.02 7.24 35.12
CA PHE A 72 13.97 8.49 34.37
C PHE A 72 15.37 8.92 33.89
N ASP A 73 16.37 8.86 34.77
CA ASP A 73 17.77 9.19 34.43
C ASP A 73 18.35 8.22 33.40
N THR A 74 18.00 6.93 33.47
CA THR A 74 18.44 5.95 32.46
C THR A 74 17.77 6.19 31.10
N LEU A 75 16.48 6.53 31.08
CA LEU A 75 15.79 6.95 29.86
C LEU A 75 16.43 8.21 29.26
N GLN A 76 16.69 9.24 30.08
CA GLN A 76 17.30 10.48 29.61
C GLN A 76 18.73 10.26 29.07
N ALA A 77 19.51 9.38 29.71
CA ALA A 77 20.85 9.00 29.24
C ALA A 77 20.81 8.21 27.92
N SER A 78 19.84 7.32 27.73
CA SER A 78 19.66 6.57 26.47
C SER A 78 19.22 7.48 25.32
N LEU A 79 18.32 8.43 25.58
CA LEU A 79 17.87 9.44 24.62
C LEU A 79 19.04 10.34 24.18
N LYS A 80 19.86 10.79 25.12
CA LYS A 80 21.05 11.60 24.81
C LYS A 80 22.04 10.85 23.91
N ARG A 81 22.26 9.55 24.17
CA ARG A 81 23.11 8.70 23.33
C ARG A 81 22.58 8.57 21.90
N PHE A 82 21.26 8.40 21.76
CA PHE A 82 20.63 8.27 20.46
C PHE A 82 20.78 9.52 19.60
N TYR A 83 20.73 10.71 20.20
CA TYR A 83 20.93 11.97 19.48
C TYR A 83 22.40 12.32 19.23
N GLU A 84 23.34 11.91 20.09
CA GLU A 84 24.78 12.04 19.82
C GLU A 84 25.25 11.13 18.67
N GLU A 85 24.65 9.94 18.51
CA GLU A 85 25.02 8.98 17.46
C GLU A 85 24.56 9.40 16.05
N VAL A 86 23.66 10.39 15.94
CA VAL A 86 23.16 10.93 14.65
C VAL A 86 23.90 12.23 14.23
N GLY A 87 24.77 12.77 15.09
CA GLY A 87 25.41 14.09 14.88
C GLY A 87 26.80 14.09 14.23
N GLU A 88 27.40 12.93 13.94
CA GLU A 88 28.79 12.84 13.46
C GLU A 88 28.92 12.18 12.07
N ASP A 89 28.13 12.62 11.09
CA ASP A 89 28.49 12.43 9.68
C ASP A 89 28.95 13.77 9.08
N GLU A 90 30.22 13.78 8.65
CA GLU A 90 30.97 14.92 8.11
C GLU A 90 30.22 15.73 7.04
N LEU A 91 29.93 17.00 7.34
CA LEU A 91 29.63 18.01 6.32
C LEU A 91 30.92 18.39 5.57
N PRO A 92 30.96 18.33 4.22
CA PRO A 92 32.11 18.76 3.45
C PRO A 92 32.26 20.28 3.48
N THR A 93 33.48 20.72 3.76
CA THR A 93 33.89 22.14 3.78
C THR A 93 33.86 22.72 2.36
N PRO A 94 33.31 23.94 2.15
CA PRO A 94 33.34 24.59 0.84
C PRO A 94 34.76 25.07 0.48
N PRO A 95 35.17 25.04 -0.80
CA PRO A 95 36.49 25.48 -1.23
C PRO A 95 36.64 27.01 -1.15
N ALA A 96 37.85 27.42 -0.79
CA ALA A 96 38.27 28.80 -0.61
C ALA A 96 38.09 29.66 -1.87
N THR A 97 37.44 30.81 -1.71
CA THR A 97 37.38 31.89 -2.70
C THR A 97 38.67 32.72 -2.61
N GLU A 98 39.41 32.78 -3.72
CA GLU A 98 40.52 33.71 -3.92
C GLU A 98 39.99 35.15 -3.96
N THR A 99 40.38 35.96 -2.98
CA THR A 99 40.10 37.41 -2.97
C THR A 99 41.29 38.14 -3.60
N SER A 100 41.04 38.78 -4.76
CA SER A 100 41.96 39.72 -5.37
C SER A 100 42.05 41.01 -4.56
N GLU A 101 43.29 41.31 -4.20
CA GLU A 101 43.95 42.58 -3.94
C GLU A 101 43.34 43.81 -4.63
N LEU A 102 42.98 44.82 -3.84
CA LEU A 102 43.03 46.24 -4.22
C LEU A 102 43.05 47.09 -2.94
N GLU A 103 44.14 47.85 -2.79
CA GLU A 103 44.38 48.87 -1.74
C GLU A 103 43.24 49.91 -1.66
N PRO A 104 43.06 50.58 -0.51
CA PRO A 104 43.72 51.88 -0.40
C PRO A 104 44.33 52.22 0.96
N LYS A 105 45.42 52.98 0.81
CA LYS A 105 46.21 53.78 1.74
C LYS A 105 45.47 54.57 2.83
N ASP A 106 46.18 54.61 3.97
CA ASP A 106 46.53 55.77 4.81
C ASP A 106 45.43 56.67 5.39
N SER A 107 45.19 56.54 6.69
CA SER A 107 45.51 57.55 7.73
C SER A 107 44.83 57.14 9.06
N VAL A 108 45.51 56.61 10.07
CA VAL A 108 46.39 57.28 11.07
C VAL A 108 45.61 57.96 12.21
N LEU A 109 45.87 57.42 13.42
CA LEU A 109 45.75 57.95 14.80
C LEU A 109 44.35 58.09 15.40
N GLU A 110 43.94 57.22 16.33
CA GLU A 110 44.38 56.99 17.73
C GLU A 110 43.63 57.83 18.78
N ALA A 111 42.96 57.08 19.66
CA ALA A 111 43.02 57.14 21.12
C ALA A 111 41.99 57.95 21.94
N ASN A 112 41.63 57.29 23.05
CA ASN A 112 40.97 57.69 24.28
C ASN A 112 39.43 57.62 24.27
N GLN A 113 38.76 56.68 24.95
CA GLN A 113 38.88 56.09 26.29
C GLN A 113 38.29 56.97 27.42
N ASP A 114 37.34 56.34 28.13
CA ASP A 114 36.73 56.62 29.45
C ASP A 114 35.74 57.81 29.59
N ASP A 115 34.47 57.49 29.85
CA ASP A 115 33.77 57.80 31.13
C ASP A 115 32.24 57.50 31.07
N LEU A 116 31.76 56.74 32.05
CA LEU A 116 30.35 56.60 32.51
C LEU A 116 29.96 57.83 33.37
N PRO A 117 28.74 58.00 33.97
CA PRO A 117 27.43 57.29 33.91
C PRO A 117 26.19 58.24 33.85
N SER A 118 24.96 57.65 33.88
CA SER A 118 23.68 58.20 34.44
C SER A 118 23.10 59.46 33.77
N SER A 119 21.80 59.81 33.79
CA SER A 119 20.50 59.28 34.21
C SER A 119 19.45 60.24 33.63
N GLU A 120 18.19 59.82 33.61
CA GLU A 120 16.97 60.65 33.67
C GLU A 120 16.45 61.39 32.42
N ASP A 121 15.11 61.32 32.35
CA ASP A 121 14.14 62.21 31.73
C ASP A 121 14.17 62.44 30.21
N ASN A 122 13.14 61.92 29.55
CA ASN A 122 12.43 62.71 28.54
C ASN A 122 10.94 62.34 28.46
N SER A 123 10.15 63.15 29.17
CA SER A 123 8.76 63.46 28.89
C SER A 123 8.57 63.92 27.44
N ILE A 124 7.65 63.28 26.70
CA ILE A 124 7.19 63.79 25.40
C ILE A 124 5.94 64.65 25.63
N GLU A 125 6.13 65.91 25.30
CA GLU A 125 5.20 67.02 25.38
C GLU A 125 4.28 67.06 24.15
N LEU A 126 3.05 67.45 24.44
CA LEU A 126 1.93 67.76 23.57
C LEU A 126 2.28 68.93 22.63
N VAL A 127 2.12 68.79 21.32
CA VAL A 127 2.13 69.93 20.38
C VAL A 127 0.83 69.94 19.57
N GLU A 128 0.07 70.98 19.82
CA GLU A 128 -1.12 71.48 19.12
C GLU A 128 -0.66 72.49 18.05
N LEU A 129 -1.22 72.45 16.84
CA LEU A 129 -1.24 73.50 15.77
C LEU A 129 -2.01 72.89 14.57
N VAL A 130 -3.31 73.12 14.37
CA VAL A 130 -4.02 74.33 13.86
C VAL A 130 -3.79 74.60 12.35
N ASP A 131 -4.92 74.56 11.64
CA ASP A 131 -5.34 75.19 10.37
C ASP A 131 -4.60 74.92 9.05
N ASN A 132 -5.34 74.32 8.10
CA ASN A 132 -5.68 75.02 6.86
C ASN A 132 -6.89 74.39 6.15
N ALA A 133 -7.93 75.20 5.99
CA ALA A 133 -9.09 74.99 5.14
C ALA A 133 -8.87 75.67 3.78
N HIS A 134 -9.26 74.99 2.70
CA HIS A 134 -9.60 75.60 1.40
C HIS A 134 -10.54 74.61 0.70
N GLU A 135 -11.85 74.84 0.74
CA GLU A 135 -12.62 75.68 -0.19
C GLU A 135 -12.82 74.98 -1.55
N PHE A 136 -13.97 74.32 -1.71
CA PHE A 136 -14.67 74.22 -3.00
C PHE A 136 -16.18 74.17 -2.72
N GLU A 137 -16.82 75.31 -2.94
CA GLU A 137 -18.26 75.55 -2.89
C GLU A 137 -18.96 75.12 -4.19
N GLU A 138 -20.22 74.70 -4.01
CA GLU A 138 -21.41 74.92 -4.87
C GLU A 138 -21.43 74.24 -6.27
N GLU A 139 -22.53 73.64 -6.73
CA GLU A 139 -23.84 74.28 -6.89
C GLU A 139 -24.98 73.25 -7.15
N ILE A 140 -25.96 73.24 -6.23
CA ILE A 140 -27.43 73.33 -6.41
C ILE A 140 -28.11 72.65 -7.63
N ALA A 141 -29.06 71.74 -7.37
CA ALA A 141 -30.48 71.91 -7.77
C ALA A 141 -31.39 70.80 -7.22
N THR A 142 -32.45 71.24 -6.56
CA THR A 142 -33.47 70.50 -5.81
C THR A 142 -34.78 70.27 -6.61
N THR A 143 -35.45 69.15 -6.32
CA THR A 143 -36.93 68.93 -6.18
C THR A 143 -37.86 68.92 -7.42
N PRO A 144 -39.13 68.41 -7.32
CA PRO A 144 -39.68 67.24 -6.57
C PRO A 144 -40.76 66.45 -7.39
N THR A 145 -41.65 65.70 -6.71
CA THR A 145 -42.99 65.17 -7.10
C THR A 145 -43.03 63.62 -7.15
N GLU A 146 -43.55 62.87 -6.17
CA GLU A 146 -44.90 62.72 -5.57
C GLU A 146 -45.90 61.90 -6.42
N VAL A 147 -46.47 60.86 -5.77
CA VAL A 147 -47.69 60.05 -6.05
C VAL A 147 -47.71 59.16 -7.31
N GLU A 148 -47.76 57.82 -7.18
CA GLU A 148 -49.02 57.05 -7.16
C GLU A 148 -48.81 55.53 -7.04
N GLU A 149 -49.83 54.95 -6.44
CA GLU A 149 -50.05 53.58 -6.03
C GLU A 149 -50.63 52.74 -7.17
N ALA A 150 -50.47 51.42 -7.04
CA ALA A 150 -51.39 50.36 -7.49
C ALA A 150 -51.05 49.52 -8.75
N THR A 151 -51.08 48.20 -8.47
CA THR A 151 -51.70 47.09 -9.24
C THR A 151 -50.79 46.24 -10.15
N GLU A 152 -50.64 44.97 -9.74
CA GLU A 152 -50.32 43.82 -10.62
C GLU A 152 -51.31 43.73 -11.81
N PRO A 153 -50.94 43.12 -12.94
CA PRO A 153 -51.29 41.69 -13.08
C PRO A 153 -50.27 40.85 -13.86
N SER A 154 -50.32 39.55 -13.56
CA SER A 154 -49.71 38.43 -14.30
C SER A 154 -50.50 38.12 -15.61
N PRO A 155 -50.18 37.06 -16.37
CA PRO A 155 -49.31 37.06 -17.54
C PRO A 155 -50.09 36.80 -18.85
N LEU A 156 -49.53 37.21 -20.00
CA LEU A 156 -50.09 36.86 -21.32
C LEU A 156 -49.00 36.42 -22.29
N GLU A 157 -49.24 35.22 -22.84
CA GLU A 157 -48.53 34.55 -23.92
C GLU A 157 -48.39 35.46 -25.15
N ALA A 158 -47.21 35.48 -25.75
CA ALA A 158 -46.99 36.02 -27.08
C ALA A 158 -46.06 35.09 -27.89
N GLU A 159 -46.72 34.33 -28.75
CA GLU A 159 -46.23 33.55 -29.86
C GLU A 159 -45.44 34.46 -30.84
N VAL A 160 -44.14 34.22 -31.00
CA VAL A 160 -43.30 34.95 -31.98
C VAL A 160 -43.18 34.10 -33.24
N GLN A 161 -43.85 34.56 -34.30
CA GLN A 161 -43.68 34.09 -35.67
C GLN A 161 -42.35 34.59 -36.24
N LEU A 162 -41.57 33.65 -36.77
CA LEU A 162 -40.37 33.89 -37.57
C LEU A 162 -40.80 34.20 -39.02
N PRO A 163 -40.32 35.29 -39.66
CA PRO A 163 -40.37 35.40 -41.11
C PRO A 163 -39.11 34.79 -41.73
N ASP A 164 -39.34 33.78 -42.58
CA ASP A 164 -38.49 33.42 -43.70
C ASP A 164 -38.26 34.64 -44.59
N ASP A 165 -37.03 34.80 -45.11
CA ASP A 165 -36.62 35.60 -46.28
C ASP A 165 -35.36 36.46 -45.99
N LEU A 166 -34.17 35.84 -45.92
CA LEU A 166 -32.89 36.49 -46.26
C LEU A 166 -31.84 35.41 -46.65
N GLU A 167 -32.08 34.71 -47.75
CA GLU A 167 -31.01 34.08 -48.55
C GLU A 167 -30.68 35.00 -49.73
N GLU A 168 -29.42 34.92 -50.20
CA GLU A 168 -28.80 35.68 -51.30
C GLU A 168 -28.31 37.10 -50.98
N ASP A 169 -27.12 37.19 -50.36
CA ASP A 169 -25.99 37.96 -50.91
C ASP A 169 -24.81 38.02 -49.91
N ALA A 170 -23.99 36.97 -49.90
CA ALA A 170 -22.69 36.98 -49.22
C ALA A 170 -21.59 36.26 -50.03
N ALA A 171 -21.70 36.31 -51.36
CA ALA A 171 -20.69 35.79 -52.28
C ALA A 171 -19.84 36.91 -52.90
N LYS A 172 -18.99 37.56 -52.09
CA LYS A 172 -17.72 38.15 -52.56
C LYS A 172 -16.92 38.79 -51.42
N LEU A 173 -15.61 38.53 -51.46
CA LEU A 173 -14.51 39.15 -50.70
C LEU A 173 -13.95 38.33 -49.52
N ILE A 174 -13.17 37.31 -49.85
CA ILE A 174 -12.03 36.87 -49.01
C ILE A 174 -10.82 36.65 -49.94
N PRO A 175 -9.68 37.33 -49.72
CA PRO A 175 -8.43 36.96 -50.37
C PRO A 175 -7.70 35.87 -49.57
N GLU A 176 -7.53 34.75 -50.24
CA GLU A 176 -6.43 33.78 -50.22
C GLU A 176 -5.24 34.08 -49.29
N ALA A 177 -5.22 33.43 -48.12
CA ALA A 177 -4.02 33.21 -47.31
C ALA A 177 -3.80 31.70 -47.20
N ALA A 178 -2.75 31.21 -47.85
CA ALA A 178 -2.36 29.81 -47.89
C ALA A 178 -1.80 29.37 -46.52
N GLU A 179 -2.50 28.42 -45.91
CA GLU A 179 -2.11 27.78 -44.65
C GLU A 179 -1.21 26.57 -44.97
N LEU A 180 0.03 26.62 -44.48
CA LEU A 180 1.00 25.53 -44.49
C LEU A 180 0.61 24.54 -43.38
N ILE A 181 -0.07 23.46 -43.74
CA ILE A 181 -0.25 22.29 -42.88
C ILE A 181 1.00 21.39 -43.04
N PRO A 182 1.79 21.13 -42.00
CA PRO A 182 2.87 20.17 -42.08
C PRO A 182 2.30 18.75 -42.19
N GLU A 183 2.69 18.03 -43.24
CA GLU A 183 2.36 16.62 -43.45
C GLU A 183 2.86 15.76 -42.28
N GLU A 184 1.96 14.99 -41.68
CA GLU A 184 2.32 13.98 -40.69
C GLU A 184 3.17 12.86 -41.32
N PRO A 185 4.17 12.34 -40.61
CA PRO A 185 5.12 11.39 -41.20
C PRO A 185 4.47 10.02 -41.43
N ALA A 186 4.54 9.55 -42.68
CA ALA A 186 3.91 8.36 -43.26
C ALA A 186 4.25 6.98 -42.64
N TRP A 187 4.85 6.91 -41.46
CA TRP A 187 5.18 5.64 -40.78
C TRP A 187 4.17 5.22 -39.71
N ILE A 188 3.15 6.04 -39.41
CA ILE A 188 2.08 5.73 -38.43
C ILE A 188 0.92 4.93 -39.06
N ALA A 189 0.74 5.02 -40.38
CA ALA A 189 -0.36 4.36 -41.10
C ALA A 189 -0.46 2.82 -40.91
N PRO A 190 0.61 2.01 -40.78
CA PRO A 190 0.46 0.56 -40.66
C PRO A 190 0.04 0.07 -39.26
N LEU A 191 -0.06 0.95 -38.25
CA LEU A 191 -0.44 0.55 -36.89
C LEU A 191 -1.94 0.72 -36.60
N LEU A 192 -2.66 1.54 -37.37
CA LEU A 192 -4.10 1.80 -37.17
C LEU A 192 -5.01 0.86 -37.99
N GLU A 193 -4.49 0.17 -39.01
CA GLU A 193 -5.26 -0.80 -39.80
C GLU A 193 -5.30 -2.22 -39.19
N ALA A 194 -4.48 -2.51 -38.18
CA ALA A 194 -4.45 -3.83 -37.53
C ALA A 194 -5.51 -4.01 -36.43
N GLU A 195 -6.22 -2.95 -36.04
CA GLU A 195 -7.22 -2.96 -34.95
C GLU A 195 -8.68 -2.92 -35.44
N ALA A 196 -8.90 -2.75 -36.75
CA ALA A 196 -10.24 -2.64 -37.34
C ALA A 196 -10.93 -3.99 -37.63
N ASP A 197 -10.22 -5.13 -37.55
CA ASP A 197 -10.75 -6.46 -37.90
C ASP A 197 -11.14 -7.33 -36.68
N ALA A 198 -11.17 -6.78 -35.46
CA ALA A 198 -11.58 -7.49 -34.26
C ALA A 198 -12.94 -7.01 -33.71
N ALA A 199 -13.93 -6.80 -34.58
CA ALA A 199 -15.33 -6.59 -34.18
C ALA A 199 -16.03 -7.95 -33.98
N VAL A 200 -15.96 -8.50 -32.77
CA VAL A 200 -16.75 -9.67 -32.35
C VAL A 200 -18.01 -9.19 -31.63
N THR A 201 -19.15 -9.59 -32.21
CA THR A 201 -20.55 -9.63 -31.73
C THR A 201 -20.82 -9.36 -30.23
N PRO A 202 -21.79 -8.49 -29.88
CA PRO A 202 -22.30 -8.39 -28.51
C PRO A 202 -23.26 -9.54 -28.18
N PRO A 203 -23.19 -10.17 -26.99
CA PRO A 203 -24.26 -11.04 -26.53
C PRO A 203 -25.45 -10.22 -26.05
N SER A 204 -26.60 -10.54 -26.64
CA SER A 204 -27.95 -10.11 -26.29
C SER A 204 -28.26 -10.33 -24.80
N SER A 205 -28.82 -9.29 -24.18
CA SER A 205 -29.57 -9.33 -22.93
C SER A 205 -30.77 -10.27 -23.01
N SER A 206 -30.97 -11.13 -22.00
CA SER A 206 -32.31 -11.61 -21.63
C SER A 206 -32.35 -12.19 -20.21
N LEU A 207 -33.34 -11.71 -19.44
CA LEU A 207 -34.01 -12.34 -18.29
C LEU A 207 -33.27 -12.38 -16.94
N TYR A 208 -33.52 -11.33 -16.13
CA TYR A 208 -33.61 -11.49 -14.68
C TYR A 208 -34.96 -12.11 -14.35
N GLU A 209 -34.94 -13.36 -13.93
CA GLU A 209 -36.09 -14.06 -13.35
C GLU A 209 -36.04 -13.86 -11.83
N THR A 210 -36.98 -13.06 -11.33
CA THR A 210 -37.25 -12.85 -9.90
C THR A 210 -37.72 -14.14 -9.25
N TYR A 211 -36.95 -14.66 -8.29
CA TYR A 211 -37.40 -15.72 -7.39
C TYR A 211 -38.01 -15.11 -6.12
N PRO A 212 -39.23 -15.49 -5.72
CA PRO A 212 -39.75 -15.16 -4.40
C PRO A 212 -39.11 -16.07 -3.34
N VAL A 213 -38.60 -15.47 -2.27
CA VAL A 213 -38.18 -16.17 -1.05
C VAL A 213 -39.43 -16.60 -0.29
N THR A 214 -39.76 -17.88 -0.36
CA THR A 214 -40.71 -18.53 0.55
C THR A 214 -39.96 -19.24 1.67
N VAL A 215 -40.18 -18.79 2.89
CA VAL A 215 -39.80 -19.45 4.14
C VAL A 215 -40.65 -20.72 4.31
N PRO A 216 -40.06 -21.90 4.58
CA PRO A 216 -40.83 -23.04 5.09
C PRO A 216 -40.59 -23.25 6.59
N GLU A 217 -41.72 -23.38 7.28
CA GLU A 217 -41.87 -23.80 8.68
C GLU A 217 -41.54 -25.29 8.89
N ASP A 218 -41.31 -25.59 10.17
CA ASP A 218 -41.04 -26.83 10.91
C ASP A 218 -41.64 -28.19 10.44
N ASP A 219 -40.79 -29.24 10.58
CA ASP A 219 -40.99 -30.65 11.06
C ASP A 219 -42.14 -31.55 10.50
N PRO A 220 -42.16 -32.91 10.70
CA PRO A 220 -41.27 -33.80 11.48
C PRO A 220 -40.83 -35.12 10.79
N ALA A 221 -39.90 -35.81 11.48
CA ALA A 221 -39.62 -37.26 11.56
C ALA A 221 -40.19 -38.22 10.51
N ASP A 222 -39.32 -39.01 9.86
CA ASP A 222 -39.68 -40.34 9.34
C ASP A 222 -38.48 -41.30 9.26
N ASP A 223 -38.81 -42.57 9.46
CA ASP A 223 -38.00 -43.76 9.74
C ASP A 223 -36.93 -44.11 8.69
N PHE A 224 -35.73 -44.50 9.16
CA PHE A 224 -34.79 -45.28 8.37
C PHE A 224 -34.90 -46.77 8.72
N VAL A 225 -35.39 -47.51 7.72
CA VAL A 225 -35.48 -48.98 7.64
C VAL A 225 -34.10 -49.58 7.38
N ASP A 226 -33.76 -50.62 8.13
CA ASP A 226 -32.61 -51.50 7.92
C ASP A 226 -32.77 -52.27 6.59
N ASP A 227 -31.80 -52.14 5.69
CA ASP A 227 -31.69 -53.00 4.49
C ASP A 227 -30.65 -54.11 4.70
N GLU A 228 -31.19 -55.33 4.60
CA GLU A 228 -30.59 -56.66 4.66
C GLU A 228 -29.87 -56.97 3.33
N GLU A 229 -28.62 -57.46 3.35
CA GLU A 229 -27.95 -58.02 2.17
C GLU A 229 -27.42 -59.45 2.45
N PRO A 230 -27.60 -60.42 1.52
CA PRO A 230 -27.75 -61.84 1.88
C PRO A 230 -26.46 -62.67 1.89
N GLU A 231 -26.54 -63.78 2.65
CA GLU A 231 -25.58 -64.87 2.72
C GLU A 231 -25.37 -65.63 1.39
N PRO A 232 -24.14 -66.08 1.11
CA PRO A 232 -23.93 -67.22 0.21
C PRO A 232 -23.53 -68.51 0.95
N VAL A 233 -24.47 -69.45 0.92
CA VAL A 233 -24.41 -70.92 0.85
C VAL A 233 -23.02 -71.58 0.94
N ALA A 234 -22.89 -72.43 1.96
CA ALA A 234 -21.82 -73.41 2.14
C ALA A 234 -21.94 -74.62 1.19
N VAL A 235 -20.85 -74.96 0.52
CA VAL A 235 -20.66 -76.29 -0.10
C VAL A 235 -19.36 -76.90 0.44
N ALA A 236 -19.52 -77.98 1.19
CA ALA A 236 -18.44 -78.78 1.75
C ALA A 236 -17.84 -79.70 0.68
N ALA A 237 -16.52 -79.65 0.50
CA ALA A 237 -15.75 -80.68 -0.19
C ALA A 237 -14.51 -81.05 0.64
N THR A 238 -14.60 -82.22 1.26
CA THR A 238 -13.55 -82.90 2.01
C THR A 238 -12.42 -83.36 1.08
N ILE A 239 -11.19 -82.85 1.24
CA ILE A 239 -9.97 -83.40 0.63
C ILE A 239 -8.86 -83.51 1.69
N ALA A 240 -8.20 -84.66 1.66
CA ALA A 240 -7.22 -85.21 2.59
C ALA A 240 -5.93 -84.38 2.81
N PRO A 241 -5.22 -84.58 3.93
CA PRO A 241 -4.03 -83.81 4.28
C PRO A 241 -2.81 -84.24 3.46
N THR A 242 -2.32 -83.34 2.60
CA THR A 242 -1.00 -83.50 1.96
C THR A 242 0.02 -82.71 2.75
N GLN A 243 1.05 -83.39 3.25
CA GLN A 243 2.15 -82.80 4.02
C GLN A 243 2.96 -81.83 3.13
N ILE A 244 2.83 -80.52 3.39
CA ILE A 244 3.66 -79.48 2.75
C ILE A 244 4.88 -79.22 3.63
N ALA A 245 6.05 -79.38 3.02
CA ALA A 245 7.37 -79.11 3.58
C ALA A 245 7.51 -77.70 4.17
N PRO A 246 8.37 -77.50 5.19
CA PRO A 246 8.51 -76.21 5.89
C PRO A 246 8.98 -75.11 4.93
N LYS A 247 8.14 -74.07 4.77
CA LYS A 247 8.50 -72.84 4.04
C LYS A 247 9.76 -72.23 4.68
N PRO A 248 10.78 -71.86 3.88
CA PRO A 248 11.99 -71.25 4.41
C PRO A 248 11.64 -69.92 5.09
N ARG A 249 12.09 -69.78 6.35
CA ARG A 249 12.05 -68.52 7.12
C ARG A 249 12.76 -67.45 6.30
N LYS A 250 12.00 -66.57 5.64
CA LYS A 250 12.50 -65.33 5.06
C LYS A 250 13.14 -64.53 6.20
N THR A 251 14.46 -64.49 6.24
CA THR A 251 15.23 -63.64 7.14
C THR A 251 14.74 -62.21 6.94
N ALA A 252 14.26 -61.58 8.01
CA ALA A 252 13.74 -60.23 7.99
C ALA A 252 14.88 -59.27 7.58
N ARG A 253 14.95 -58.96 6.28
CA ARG A 253 15.91 -58.03 5.71
C ARG A 253 15.70 -56.70 6.43
N THR A 254 16.68 -56.29 7.21
CA THR A 254 16.68 -55.04 7.96
C THR A 254 16.45 -53.90 6.97
N LYS A 255 15.25 -53.29 7.00
CA LYS A 255 14.93 -52.13 6.18
C LYS A 255 15.92 -51.02 6.54
N THR A 256 16.93 -50.82 5.70
CA THR A 256 17.85 -49.70 5.81
C THR A 256 17.02 -48.43 5.66
N ARG A 257 16.95 -47.62 6.72
CA ARG A 257 16.27 -46.31 6.67
C ARG A 257 16.96 -45.47 5.61
N ARG A 258 16.28 -45.25 4.49
CA ARG A 258 16.72 -44.31 3.44
C ARG A 258 16.91 -42.94 4.11
N ARG A 259 18.11 -42.37 3.99
CA ARG A 259 18.36 -41.02 4.49
C ARG A 259 17.51 -40.05 3.64
N PRO A 260 16.73 -39.15 4.25
CA PRO A 260 15.98 -38.17 3.50
C PRO A 260 16.94 -37.31 2.67
N ASP A 261 16.59 -37.11 1.40
CA ASP A 261 17.37 -36.31 0.46
C ASP A 261 17.23 -34.83 0.84
N ARG A 262 18.18 -34.34 1.64
CA ARG A 262 18.18 -32.97 2.17
C ARG A 262 18.08 -31.90 1.08
N LEU A 263 18.65 -32.16 -0.10
CA LEU A 263 18.61 -31.21 -1.21
C LEU A 263 17.22 -31.14 -1.84
N SER A 264 16.54 -32.28 -1.99
CA SER A 264 15.16 -32.30 -2.48
C SER A 264 14.21 -31.60 -1.52
N VAL A 265 14.40 -31.78 -0.21
CA VAL A 265 13.64 -31.06 0.83
C VAL A 265 13.92 -29.55 0.77
N LEU A 266 15.20 -29.15 0.64
CA LEU A 266 15.58 -27.74 0.55
C LEU A 266 14.97 -27.04 -0.68
N LEU A 267 15.03 -27.69 -1.86
CA LEU A 267 14.46 -27.15 -3.10
C LEU A 267 12.93 -27.04 -3.02
N LEU A 268 12.28 -28.01 -2.38
CA LEU A 268 10.83 -27.97 -2.14
C LEU A 268 10.46 -26.79 -1.23
N LEU A 269 11.17 -26.64 -0.10
CA LEU A 269 10.96 -25.52 0.81
C LEU A 269 11.20 -24.17 0.14
N LEU A 270 12.28 -24.04 -0.65
CA LEU A 270 12.57 -22.83 -1.41
C LEU A 270 11.46 -22.51 -2.42
N SER A 271 10.97 -23.53 -3.14
CA SER A 271 9.85 -23.35 -4.06
C SER A 271 8.58 -22.90 -3.35
N LEU A 272 8.27 -23.47 -2.17
CA LEU A 272 7.10 -23.07 -1.38
C LEU A 272 7.25 -21.65 -0.85
N LEU A 273 8.45 -21.25 -0.43
CA LEU A 273 8.73 -19.88 0.01
C LEU A 273 8.52 -18.88 -1.14
N LEU A 274 9.00 -19.19 -2.34
CA LEU A 274 8.81 -18.34 -3.51
C LEU A 274 7.33 -18.20 -3.90
N LEU A 275 6.55 -19.29 -3.83
CA LEU A 275 5.10 -19.22 -4.03
C LEU A 275 4.41 -18.40 -2.96
N GLY A 276 4.81 -18.54 -1.69
CA GLY A 276 4.31 -17.72 -0.60
C GLY A 276 4.62 -16.23 -0.80
N ALA A 277 5.85 -15.91 -1.23
CA ALA A 277 6.25 -14.55 -1.56
C ALA A 277 5.47 -14.00 -2.77
N ALA A 278 5.26 -14.81 -3.82
CA ALA A 278 4.46 -14.41 -4.98
C ALA A 278 3.01 -14.12 -4.60
N ALA A 279 2.41 -14.97 -3.76
CA ALA A 279 1.07 -14.76 -3.24
C ALA A 279 0.98 -13.48 -2.39
N LEU A 280 1.96 -13.24 -1.51
CA LEU A 280 2.02 -12.02 -0.70
C LEU A 280 2.13 -10.77 -1.58
N VAL A 281 3.03 -10.76 -2.57
CA VAL A 281 3.18 -9.64 -3.51
C VAL A 281 1.91 -9.39 -4.31
N TYR A 282 1.24 -10.45 -4.76
CA TYR A 282 0.03 -10.36 -5.57
C TYR A 282 -1.20 -9.89 -4.78
N PHE A 283 -1.46 -10.48 -3.60
CA PHE A 283 -2.68 -10.22 -2.84
C PHE A 283 -2.56 -9.04 -1.86
N VAL A 284 -1.40 -8.89 -1.21
CA VAL A 284 -1.21 -7.86 -0.18
C VAL A 284 -0.57 -6.60 -0.77
N ASN A 285 0.31 -6.77 -1.76
CA ASN A 285 1.10 -5.71 -2.36
C ASN A 285 1.79 -4.80 -1.31
N PRO A 286 2.87 -5.27 -0.67
CA PRO A 286 3.53 -4.50 0.39
C PRO A 286 4.17 -3.20 -0.12
N PHE A 287 4.31 -3.05 -1.44
CA PHE A 287 4.99 -1.91 -2.05
C PHE A 287 4.18 -0.62 -1.95
N SER A 288 2.85 -0.66 -1.85
CA SER A 288 2.04 0.56 -1.69
C SER A 288 2.40 1.33 -0.42
N ARG A 289 2.58 0.63 0.71
CA ARG A 289 2.99 1.27 1.97
C ARG A 289 4.41 1.83 1.90
N ILE A 290 5.32 1.12 1.24
CA ILE A 290 6.71 1.55 1.09
C ILE A 290 6.79 2.76 0.15
N ALA A 291 6.01 2.77 -0.93
CA ALA A 291 5.92 3.90 -1.85
C ALA A 291 5.37 5.15 -1.15
N LEU A 292 4.26 5.02 -0.42
CA LEU A 292 3.68 6.14 0.35
C LEU A 292 4.65 6.67 1.42
N GLY A 293 5.40 5.79 2.09
CA GLY A 293 6.42 6.21 3.07
C GLY A 293 7.62 6.93 2.46
N ALA A 294 7.82 6.85 1.14
CA ALA A 294 8.85 7.58 0.40
C ALA A 294 8.28 8.78 -0.37
N ALA A 295 6.98 9.05 -0.26
CA ALA A 295 6.33 10.12 -1.00
C ALA A 295 6.54 11.48 -0.34
N SER A 296 6.54 12.52 -1.17
CA SER A 296 6.40 13.90 -0.76
C SER A 296 4.92 14.26 -0.64
N LEU A 297 4.57 15.12 0.34
CA LEU A 297 3.22 15.60 0.55
C LEU A 297 3.02 16.96 -0.13
N ALA A 298 1.99 17.08 -0.97
CA ALA A 298 1.64 18.32 -1.64
C ALA A 298 1.23 19.39 -0.64
N ARG A 299 1.56 20.64 -0.95
CA ARG A 299 1.24 21.78 -0.08
C ARG A 299 0.21 22.68 -0.77
N PRO A 300 -0.68 23.33 0.00
CA PRO A 300 -1.57 24.33 -0.56
C PRO A 300 -0.78 25.48 -1.20
N ILE A 301 -1.32 26.05 -2.28
CA ILE A 301 -0.70 27.21 -2.94
C ILE A 301 -0.75 28.50 -2.10
N SER A 302 -1.66 28.55 -1.13
CA SER A 302 -1.83 29.68 -0.22
C SER A 302 -2.42 29.21 1.10
N SER A 303 -2.17 29.95 2.18
CA SER A 303 -2.84 29.71 3.46
C SER A 303 -3.99 30.69 3.70
N PRO A 304 -5.17 30.23 4.12
CA PRO A 304 -6.25 31.10 4.56
C PRO A 304 -5.82 31.81 5.83
N SER A 305 -6.32 33.02 6.05
CA SER A 305 -6.07 33.77 7.29
C SER A 305 -7.01 33.29 8.39
N THR A 306 -6.84 32.06 8.85
CA THR A 306 -7.71 31.47 9.87
C THR A 306 -7.09 31.61 11.25
N GLN A 307 -7.85 32.17 12.20
CA GLN A 307 -7.46 32.16 13.62
C GLN A 307 -7.53 30.74 14.18
N SER A 308 -6.79 30.44 15.25
CA SER A 308 -6.86 29.11 15.87
C SER A 308 -8.20 28.93 16.61
N PRO A 309 -8.81 27.73 16.59
CA PRO A 309 -9.98 27.43 17.41
C PRO A 309 -9.78 27.70 18.90
N THR A 310 -8.54 27.62 19.39
CA THR A 310 -8.16 27.93 20.77
C THR A 310 -8.39 29.39 21.18
N ALA A 311 -8.60 30.30 20.23
CA ALA A 311 -8.99 31.69 20.50
C ALA A 311 -10.49 31.85 20.83
N GLY A 312 -11.30 30.81 20.61
CA GLY A 312 -12.73 30.80 20.87
C GLY A 312 -13.09 30.56 22.33
N SER A 313 -14.37 30.75 22.63
CA SER A 313 -15.00 30.50 23.93
C SER A 313 -15.12 29.01 24.27
N GLY A 314 -14.94 28.13 23.28
CA GLY A 314 -15.22 26.70 23.38
C GLY A 314 -16.70 26.34 23.20
N GLU A 315 -17.56 27.33 22.96
CA GLU A 315 -18.95 27.12 22.58
C GLU A 315 -19.11 27.27 21.07
N TRP A 316 -19.29 26.14 20.38
CA TRP A 316 -19.40 26.10 18.92
C TRP A 316 -20.84 25.94 18.47
N CYS A 317 -21.21 26.70 17.45
CA CYS A 317 -22.56 26.76 16.90
C CYS A 317 -22.53 26.50 15.40
N LEU A 318 -23.58 25.84 14.89
CA LEU A 318 -23.81 25.67 13.46
C LEU A 318 -24.38 26.98 12.89
N ALA A 319 -23.81 27.45 11.80
CA ALA A 319 -24.29 28.59 11.03
C ALA A 319 -24.55 28.17 9.58
N GLY A 320 -25.61 28.70 8.97
CA GLY A 320 -25.96 28.43 7.58
C GLY A 320 -27.30 29.05 7.20
N ALA A 321 -27.51 29.30 5.91
CA ALA A 321 -28.71 29.97 5.40
C ALA A 321 -30.01 29.12 5.54
N PHE A 322 -29.86 27.81 5.78
CA PHE A 322 -30.98 26.90 6.04
C PHE A 322 -31.56 27.04 7.46
N LEU A 323 -30.86 27.73 8.37
CA LEU A 323 -31.37 28.00 9.69
C LEU A 323 -32.39 29.15 9.64
N PRO A 324 -33.48 29.08 10.44
CA PRO A 324 -34.46 30.16 10.48
C PRO A 324 -33.81 31.47 10.94
N ALA A 325 -34.07 32.57 10.22
CA ALA A 325 -33.55 33.88 10.59
C ALA A 325 -34.02 34.27 12.01
N GLY A 326 -33.07 34.59 12.89
CA GLY A 326 -33.34 35.01 14.27
C GLY A 326 -33.63 33.88 15.26
N ALA A 327 -33.52 32.62 14.86
CA ALA A 327 -33.53 31.50 15.80
C ALA A 327 -32.18 31.34 16.50
N ASP A 328 -32.20 30.79 17.73
CA ASP A 328 -30.98 30.38 18.42
C ASP A 328 -30.25 29.34 17.57
N ARG A 329 -28.93 29.53 17.40
CA ARG A 329 -28.11 28.61 16.60
C ARG A 329 -27.96 27.27 17.31
N PRO A 330 -28.14 26.15 16.61
CA PRO A 330 -27.86 24.84 17.18
C PRO A 330 -26.40 24.74 17.65
N ARG A 331 -26.18 24.25 18.87
CA ARG A 331 -24.84 24.06 19.43
C ARG A 331 -24.27 22.70 19.02
N LEU A 332 -22.98 22.68 18.69
CA LEU A 332 -22.20 21.45 18.60
C LEU A 332 -21.72 21.11 20.02
N LEU A 333 -21.81 19.84 20.40
CA LEU A 333 -21.50 19.37 21.75
C LEU A 333 -20.41 18.28 21.70
N ASP A 334 -19.46 18.38 22.62
CA ASP A 334 -18.47 17.34 22.93
C ASP A 334 -18.98 16.63 24.20
N SER A 335 -19.80 15.59 24.01
CA SER A 335 -20.61 14.97 25.08
C SER A 335 -20.82 13.47 24.92
N GLY A 336 -20.29 12.85 23.86
CA GLY A 336 -20.60 11.48 23.47
C GLY A 336 -22.07 11.27 23.07
N SER A 337 -22.74 12.33 22.59
CA SER A 337 -24.15 12.30 22.17
C SER A 337 -24.41 13.18 20.94
N ASN A 338 -25.59 13.07 20.32
CA ASN A 338 -25.97 13.83 19.12
C ASN A 338 -24.96 13.72 17.96
N GLY A 339 -24.47 12.50 17.71
CA GLY A 339 -23.47 12.21 16.67
C GLY A 339 -22.02 12.21 17.15
N ASP A 340 -21.76 12.75 18.34
CA ASP A 340 -20.44 12.66 18.97
C ASP A 340 -20.21 11.26 19.56
N ILE A 341 -19.02 10.70 19.31
CA ILE A 341 -18.65 9.32 19.68
C ILE A 341 -17.99 9.28 21.06
N LEU A 342 -17.20 10.30 21.42
CA LEU A 342 -16.40 10.34 22.64
C LEU A 342 -16.56 11.70 23.32
N ALA A 343 -16.98 11.68 24.58
CA ALA A 343 -17.08 12.92 25.36
C ALA A 343 -15.70 13.42 25.82
N ASP A 344 -15.59 14.73 25.94
CA ASP A 344 -14.44 15.50 26.43
C ASP A 344 -13.14 15.28 25.62
N ASP A 345 -13.26 15.02 24.31
CA ASP A 345 -12.11 14.78 23.43
C ASP A 345 -11.76 15.95 22.49
N LEU A 346 -12.47 17.08 22.63
CA LEU A 346 -12.41 18.31 21.83
C LEU A 346 -12.98 18.21 20.41
N VAL A 347 -13.72 17.12 20.12
CA VAL A 347 -14.51 16.95 18.90
C VAL A 347 -15.98 17.27 19.20
N PHE A 348 -16.45 18.38 18.66
CA PHE A 348 -17.83 18.84 18.86
C PHE A 348 -18.69 18.34 17.71
N SER A 349 -19.81 17.70 18.02
CA SER A 349 -20.71 17.17 16.99
C SER A 349 -22.16 17.63 17.14
N LEU A 350 -22.88 17.61 16.03
CA LEU A 350 -24.31 17.89 15.96
C LEU A 350 -24.97 17.10 14.83
N GLU A 351 -25.92 16.24 15.18
CA GLU A 351 -26.86 15.66 14.23
C GLU A 351 -28.02 16.64 13.97
N TYR A 352 -28.17 17.08 12.72
CA TYR A 352 -29.20 18.01 12.29
C TYR A 352 -30.04 17.42 11.15
N VAL A 353 -31.36 17.52 11.27
CA VAL A 353 -32.31 16.94 10.31
C VAL A 353 -32.77 18.00 9.31
N PHE A 354 -32.46 17.79 8.04
CA PHE A 354 -32.87 18.69 6.96
C PHE A 354 -34.30 18.36 6.48
N PRO A 355 -35.24 19.32 6.47
CA PRO A 355 -36.62 19.05 6.10
C PRO A 355 -36.80 18.77 4.60
N GLN A 356 -35.86 19.20 3.76
CA GLN A 356 -35.91 19.05 2.30
C GLN A 356 -34.56 18.54 1.78
N PRO A 357 -34.54 17.76 0.69
CA PRO A 357 -33.30 17.37 0.02
C PRO A 357 -32.66 18.58 -0.66
N GLY A 358 -31.33 18.60 -0.73
CA GLY A 358 -30.60 19.70 -1.36
C GLY A 358 -29.11 19.73 -1.00
N THR A 359 -28.44 20.78 -1.47
CA THR A 359 -27.08 21.14 -1.02
C THR A 359 -27.17 22.40 -0.19
N PHE A 360 -26.50 22.39 0.96
CA PHE A 360 -26.57 23.45 1.95
C PHE A 360 -25.17 23.92 2.31
N GLU A 361 -25.00 25.24 2.36
CA GLU A 361 -23.77 25.88 2.82
C GLU A 361 -23.83 26.10 4.33
N TRP A 362 -22.72 25.83 5.01
CA TRP A 362 -22.64 25.89 6.47
C TRP A 362 -21.22 26.25 6.95
N GLN A 363 -21.15 26.75 8.18
CA GLN A 363 -19.91 27.02 8.90
C GLN A 363 -20.09 26.66 10.37
N VAL A 364 -18.97 26.41 11.04
CA VAL A 364 -18.91 26.40 12.51
C VAL A 364 -18.48 27.77 12.96
N VAL A 365 -19.23 28.37 13.88
CA VAL A 365 -18.93 29.68 14.45
C VAL A 365 -18.86 29.59 15.95
N ASP A 366 -18.05 30.43 16.58
CA ASP A 366 -18.14 30.63 18.03
C ASP A 366 -19.51 31.24 18.35
N CYS A 367 -20.28 30.60 19.23
CA CYS A 367 -21.62 31.06 19.62
C CYS A 367 -21.62 32.49 20.18
N ASN A 368 -20.48 32.95 20.72
CA ASN A 368 -20.31 34.27 21.32
C ASN A 368 -19.53 35.24 20.42
N ASN A 369 -19.00 34.79 19.28
CA ASN A 369 -18.20 35.60 18.36
C ASN A 369 -18.26 35.09 16.91
N ASP A 370 -19.21 35.62 16.13
CA ASP A 370 -19.38 35.27 14.71
C ASP A 370 -18.16 35.54 13.82
N ALA A 371 -17.24 36.43 14.26
CA ALA A 371 -16.01 36.68 13.52
C ALA A 371 -15.03 35.49 13.56
N LEU A 372 -15.26 34.54 14.48
CA LEU A 372 -14.49 33.31 14.57
C LEU A 372 -15.29 32.17 13.90
N ALA A 373 -15.08 31.99 12.60
CA ALA A 373 -15.78 31.03 11.75
C ALA A 373 -14.81 30.03 11.09
N TYR A 374 -15.28 28.79 10.89
CA TYR A 374 -14.53 27.69 10.28
C TYR A 374 -15.37 26.95 9.23
N PRO A 375 -14.87 26.79 7.99
CA PRO A 375 -13.71 27.48 7.43
C PRO A 375 -13.94 29.00 7.37
N ALA A 376 -12.88 29.81 7.50
CA ALA A 376 -13.02 31.27 7.65
C ALA A 376 -13.37 32.00 6.35
N ASP A 377 -12.72 31.62 5.24
CA ASP A 377 -12.79 32.37 3.98
C ASP A 377 -14.01 32.01 3.13
N ALA A 378 -14.50 30.78 3.24
CA ALA A 378 -15.64 30.28 2.49
C ALA A 378 -16.41 29.22 3.30
N PRO A 379 -17.74 29.13 3.13
CA PRO A 379 -18.52 28.11 3.81
C PRO A 379 -18.17 26.70 3.32
N ALA A 380 -18.35 25.74 4.21
CA ALA A 380 -18.39 24.33 3.87
C ALA A 380 -19.76 23.98 3.26
N TRP A 381 -19.91 22.76 2.77
CA TRP A 381 -21.12 22.26 2.13
C TRP A 381 -21.53 20.90 2.70
N ALA A 382 -22.83 20.61 2.62
CA ALA A 382 -23.42 19.31 2.94
C ALA A 382 -24.57 19.00 1.97
N THR A 383 -24.76 17.72 1.63
CA THR A 383 -25.79 17.28 0.69
C THR A 383 -26.73 16.25 1.30
N THR A 384 -28.04 16.43 1.08
CA THR A 384 -29.08 15.45 1.40
C THR A 384 -29.85 15.07 0.14
N THR A 385 -30.21 13.79 0.04
CA THR A 385 -30.98 13.22 -1.09
C THR A 385 -32.44 12.97 -0.74
N GLU A 386 -32.77 12.93 0.55
CA GLU A 386 -34.13 12.66 1.04
C GLU A 386 -34.60 13.75 2.03
N ALA A 387 -35.91 13.92 2.14
CA ALA A 387 -36.51 14.78 3.14
C ALA A 387 -36.38 14.17 4.54
N ASN A 388 -36.14 15.01 5.55
CA ASN A 388 -35.87 14.60 6.93
C ASN A 388 -34.63 13.70 7.07
N GLN A 389 -33.66 13.85 6.17
CA GLN A 389 -32.38 13.19 6.29
C GLN A 389 -31.52 13.91 7.34
N ALA A 390 -30.98 13.14 8.27
CA ALA A 390 -30.02 13.62 9.25
C ALA A 390 -28.63 13.76 8.63
N VAL A 391 -27.93 14.83 8.99
CA VAL A 391 -26.51 15.07 8.69
C VAL A 391 -25.80 15.28 10.02
N THR A 392 -24.68 14.58 10.21
CA THR A 392 -23.84 14.77 11.40
C THR A 392 -22.71 15.72 11.07
N PHE A 393 -22.73 16.92 11.65
CA PHE A 393 -21.67 17.91 11.56
C PHE A 393 -20.66 17.67 12.66
N ASN A 394 -19.37 17.67 12.33
CA ASN A 394 -18.29 17.49 13.29
C ASN A 394 -17.27 18.64 13.17
N PHE A 395 -16.77 19.05 14.33
CA PHE A 395 -15.74 20.06 14.47
C PHE A 395 -14.66 19.59 15.45
N ASP A 396 -13.50 19.21 14.92
CA ASP A 396 -12.31 18.94 15.75
C ASP A 396 -11.57 20.25 15.95
N SER A 397 -11.61 20.76 17.17
CA SER A 397 -10.94 22.01 17.55
C SER A 397 -9.48 21.79 17.96
N ASP A 398 -9.05 20.54 18.13
CA ASP A 398 -7.70 20.16 18.53
C ASP A 398 -6.79 19.93 17.30
N GLN A 399 -5.51 20.23 17.44
CA GLN A 399 -4.49 20.05 16.40
C GLN A 399 -4.04 18.60 16.27
N ARG A 400 -4.96 17.62 16.34
CA ARG A 400 -4.65 16.21 16.06
C ARG A 400 -4.51 16.02 14.55
N ALA A 401 -3.54 16.71 13.99
CA ALA A 401 -3.15 16.59 12.61
C ALA A 401 -2.55 15.20 12.42
N ASP A 402 -3.22 14.38 11.63
CA ASP A 402 -2.51 13.32 10.93
C ASP A 402 -1.56 14.07 9.97
N PRO A 403 -0.23 13.94 10.10
CA PRO A 403 0.71 14.65 9.23
C PRO A 403 0.53 14.30 7.75
N LEU A 404 -0.21 13.24 7.45
CA LEU A 404 -0.55 12.80 6.10
C LEU A 404 -1.70 13.59 5.48
N PHE A 405 -2.49 14.33 6.24
CA PHE A 405 -3.74 14.94 5.79
C PHE A 405 -3.88 16.41 6.17
N PHE A 406 -4.59 17.15 5.33
CA PHE A 406 -4.94 18.54 5.51
C PHE A 406 -6.47 18.69 5.66
N PRO A 407 -7.00 19.69 6.40
CA PRO A 407 -6.30 20.72 7.19
C PRO A 407 -5.59 20.19 8.45
N ILE A 408 -4.53 20.90 8.81
CA ILE A 408 -3.68 20.62 9.99
C ILE A 408 -4.24 21.26 11.29
N PRO A 409 -4.72 22.52 11.33
CA PRO A 409 -5.01 23.18 12.61
C PRO A 409 -6.38 22.87 13.22
N TYR A 410 -7.33 22.32 12.45
CA TYR A 410 -8.69 21.98 12.88
C TYR A 410 -9.32 21.04 11.85
N VAL A 411 -10.49 20.47 12.15
CA VAL A 411 -11.31 19.72 11.20
C VAL A 411 -12.73 20.26 11.17
N VAL A 412 -13.26 20.47 9.97
CA VAL A 412 -14.69 20.69 9.72
C VAL A 412 -15.15 19.58 8.78
N SER A 413 -16.07 18.73 9.23
CA SER A 413 -16.60 17.64 8.41
C SER A 413 -18.11 17.48 8.58
N ALA A 414 -18.73 16.83 7.60
CA ALA A 414 -20.13 16.44 7.63
C ALA A 414 -20.26 15.00 7.12
N ILE A 415 -21.01 14.18 7.86
CA ILE A 415 -21.44 12.85 7.41
C ILE A 415 -22.81 13.06 6.76
N ASP A 416 -22.83 13.04 5.43
CA ASP A 416 -23.97 13.42 4.60
C ASP A 416 -24.25 12.38 3.50
N ALA A 417 -25.11 12.67 2.53
CA ALA A 417 -25.48 11.74 1.46
C ALA A 417 -24.38 11.53 0.39
N THR A 418 -23.25 12.22 0.52
CA THR A 418 -22.25 12.32 -0.53
C THR A 418 -21.37 11.08 -0.59
N SER A 419 -21.35 10.42 -1.75
CA SER A 419 -20.61 9.18 -1.96
C SER A 419 -19.76 9.15 -3.24
N ASN A 420 -19.90 10.15 -4.10
CA ASN A 420 -19.09 10.28 -5.31
C ASN A 420 -18.05 11.37 -5.07
N TYR A 421 -16.81 11.08 -5.40
CA TYR A 421 -15.71 12.05 -5.32
C TYR A 421 -14.89 11.96 -6.60
N ARG A 422 -14.50 13.11 -7.14
CA ARG A 422 -13.73 13.22 -8.38
C ARG A 422 -12.56 14.16 -8.20
N LEU A 423 -11.42 13.74 -8.71
CA LEU A 423 -10.22 14.54 -8.79
C LEU A 423 -10.34 15.59 -9.91
N ILE A 424 -9.94 16.83 -9.65
CA ILE A 424 -9.79 17.85 -10.69
C ILE A 424 -8.42 18.50 -10.54
N GLY A 425 -7.75 18.71 -11.67
CA GLY A 425 -6.53 19.48 -11.73
C GLY A 425 -6.21 19.98 -13.13
N ASP A 426 -5.16 20.77 -13.23
CA ASP A 426 -4.66 21.30 -14.50
C ASP A 426 -4.06 20.21 -15.42
N PHE A 427 -3.58 19.09 -14.89
CA PHE A 427 -3.14 17.93 -15.69
C PHE A 427 -4.26 17.27 -16.51
N GLN A 428 -5.52 17.65 -16.27
CA GLN A 428 -6.70 17.23 -17.04
C GLN A 428 -7.52 18.44 -17.52
N ASP A 429 -6.88 19.61 -17.69
CA ASP A 429 -7.52 20.84 -18.14
C ASP A 429 -8.73 21.27 -17.29
N TRP A 430 -8.71 20.94 -15.99
CA TRP A 430 -9.80 21.22 -15.04
C TRP A 430 -11.17 20.63 -15.45
N ASP A 431 -11.19 19.54 -16.21
CA ASP A 431 -12.40 18.85 -16.62
C ASP A 431 -13.03 18.07 -15.45
N PRO A 432 -14.23 18.46 -14.95
CA PRO A 432 -14.91 17.74 -13.87
C PRO A 432 -15.52 16.40 -14.31
N ASN A 433 -15.65 16.17 -15.62
CA ASN A 433 -16.36 15.01 -16.17
C ASN A 433 -15.41 13.88 -16.57
N ASP A 434 -14.11 14.01 -16.32
CA ASP A 434 -13.13 12.96 -16.62
C ASP A 434 -13.54 11.64 -15.92
N PRO A 435 -13.85 10.56 -16.67
CA PRO A 435 -14.25 9.29 -16.08
C PRO A 435 -13.11 8.64 -15.28
N SER A 436 -11.86 8.98 -15.60
CA SER A 436 -10.67 8.49 -14.89
C SER A 436 -10.37 9.27 -13.61
N ALA A 437 -11.14 10.32 -13.31
CA ALA A 437 -10.97 11.11 -12.09
C ALA A 437 -11.75 10.60 -10.88
N VAL A 438 -12.64 9.61 -11.03
CA VAL A 438 -13.45 9.08 -9.94
C VAL A 438 -12.57 8.42 -8.88
N LEU A 439 -12.71 8.82 -7.62
CA LEU A 439 -12.01 8.19 -6.49
C LEU A 439 -12.69 6.88 -6.11
N GLN A 440 -11.90 5.86 -5.85
CA GLN A 440 -12.36 4.57 -5.35
C GLN A 440 -12.42 4.58 -3.81
N GLN A 441 -13.53 4.13 -3.24
CA GLN A 441 -13.63 3.92 -1.80
C GLN A 441 -12.74 2.74 -1.36
N LEU A 442 -11.83 2.99 -0.41
CA LEU A 442 -10.96 1.97 0.18
C LEU A 442 -11.52 1.43 1.49
N ASN A 443 -12.11 2.31 2.30
CA ASN A 443 -12.76 1.98 3.57
C ASN A 443 -13.91 2.98 3.81
N ILE A 444 -14.63 2.82 4.93
CA ILE A 444 -15.55 3.84 5.43
C ILE A 444 -14.76 5.15 5.57
N GLY A 445 -15.30 6.23 5.00
CA GLY A 445 -14.65 7.55 4.98
C GLY A 445 -13.54 7.73 3.95
N LEU A 446 -12.70 6.72 3.73
CA LEU A 446 -11.46 6.87 2.95
C LEU A 446 -11.64 6.53 1.47
N HIS A 447 -11.38 7.51 0.62
CA HIS A 447 -11.39 7.43 -0.84
C HIS A 447 -9.99 7.69 -1.39
N GLN A 448 -9.62 6.97 -2.45
CA GLN A 448 -8.32 7.08 -3.10
C GLN A 448 -8.48 7.14 -4.61
N GLN A 449 -7.70 8.00 -5.26
CA GLN A 449 -7.41 7.88 -6.68
C GLN A 449 -5.90 7.84 -6.90
N VAL A 450 -5.46 6.94 -7.78
CA VAL A 450 -4.07 6.89 -8.21
C VAL A 450 -4.02 7.28 -9.67
N ARG A 451 -3.31 8.37 -9.98
CA ARG A 451 -3.21 8.88 -11.34
C ARG A 451 -1.78 8.85 -11.82
N ARG A 452 -1.63 8.47 -13.08
CA ARG A 452 -0.36 8.57 -13.81
C ARG A 452 -0.35 9.88 -14.59
N ILE A 453 0.49 10.83 -14.18
CA ILE A 453 0.58 12.15 -14.80
C ILE A 453 1.41 12.06 -16.08
N ALA A 454 0.81 12.38 -17.23
CA ALA A 454 1.41 12.06 -18.53
C ALA A 454 2.72 12.80 -18.81
N ARG A 455 2.84 14.04 -18.34
CA ARG A 455 3.99 14.92 -18.57
C ARG A 455 4.61 15.33 -17.23
N SER A 456 5.91 15.61 -17.24
CA SER A 456 6.59 16.28 -16.13
C SER A 456 6.17 17.75 -16.07
N GLY A 457 6.01 18.30 -14.88
CA GLY A 457 5.66 19.70 -14.67
C GLY A 457 5.20 20.00 -13.25
N SER A 458 4.88 21.26 -13.00
CA SER A 458 4.17 21.69 -11.79
C SER A 458 2.66 21.65 -12.08
N TYR A 459 1.90 21.13 -11.12
CA TYR A 459 0.48 20.87 -11.25
C TYR A 459 -0.29 21.33 -10.01
N GLU A 460 -1.56 21.62 -10.22
CA GLU A 460 -2.51 22.01 -9.19
C GLU A 460 -3.74 21.11 -9.21
N ALA A 461 -4.22 20.69 -8.04
CA ALA A 461 -5.40 19.84 -7.95
C ALA A 461 -6.16 19.97 -6.63
N TYR A 462 -7.43 19.60 -6.68
CA TYR A 462 -8.31 19.40 -5.52
C TYR A 462 -9.37 18.35 -5.88
N ILE A 463 -10.19 17.95 -4.91
CA ILE A 463 -11.24 16.95 -5.11
C ILE A 463 -12.61 17.62 -5.04
N ILE A 464 -13.58 17.12 -5.80
CA ILE A 464 -14.97 17.56 -5.75
C ILE A 464 -15.90 16.39 -5.46
N ALA A 465 -17.08 16.65 -4.93
CA ALA A 465 -18.11 15.63 -4.71
C ALA A 465 -19.08 15.47 -5.90
N ALA A 466 -19.62 16.57 -6.41
CA ALA A 466 -20.46 16.57 -7.61
C ALA A 466 -20.19 17.77 -8.51
N ASP A 467 -20.05 18.94 -7.91
CA ASP A 467 -19.78 20.20 -8.63
C ASP A 467 -18.52 20.90 -8.10
N LYS A 468 -18.08 21.94 -8.84
CA LYS A 468 -16.86 22.70 -8.49
C LYS A 468 -17.00 23.52 -7.20
N GLY A 469 -18.22 23.81 -6.75
CA GLY A 469 -18.53 24.47 -5.49
C GLY A 469 -18.65 23.49 -4.32
N GLN A 470 -18.54 22.18 -4.56
CA GLN A 470 -18.48 21.15 -3.54
C GLN A 470 -17.08 20.56 -3.47
N ALA A 471 -16.11 21.42 -3.20
CA ALA A 471 -14.72 21.05 -3.19
C ALA A 471 -14.25 20.54 -1.84
N MET A 472 -13.21 19.70 -1.89
CA MET A 472 -12.39 19.23 -0.79
C MET A 472 -10.94 19.52 -1.14
N ASP A 473 -10.31 20.36 -0.32
CA ASP A 473 -8.96 20.88 -0.56
C ASP A 473 -8.07 20.77 0.70
N ALA A 474 -6.99 21.54 0.76
CA ALA A 474 -6.08 21.57 1.91
C ALA A 474 -6.68 22.19 3.19
N TYR A 475 -7.88 22.74 3.11
CA TYR A 475 -8.58 23.36 4.23
C TYR A 475 -9.93 22.71 4.52
N GLY A 476 -10.23 21.62 3.81
CA GLY A 476 -11.34 20.72 4.05
C GLY A 476 -12.46 20.93 3.06
N ARG A 477 -13.71 20.77 3.52
CA ARG A 477 -14.89 21.07 2.69
C ARG A 477 -15.03 22.58 2.51
N THR A 478 -15.08 23.05 1.26
CA THR A 478 -15.19 24.48 0.93
C THR A 478 -15.94 24.70 -0.39
N THR A 479 -16.58 25.86 -0.53
CA THR A 479 -17.14 26.33 -1.80
C THR A 479 -16.17 27.12 -2.66
N VAL A 480 -15.04 27.55 -2.10
CA VAL A 480 -13.96 28.26 -2.80
C VAL A 480 -12.65 27.51 -2.56
N PRO A 481 -12.26 26.57 -3.45
CA PRO A 481 -11.09 25.72 -3.23
C PRO A 481 -9.77 26.47 -3.38
N ILE A 482 -8.83 26.15 -2.49
CA ILE A 482 -7.41 26.45 -2.56
C ILE A 482 -6.69 25.15 -2.97
N PRO A 483 -6.23 25.02 -4.23
CA PRO A 483 -5.63 23.78 -4.70
C PRO A 483 -4.33 23.43 -3.98
N PHE A 484 -4.04 22.13 -3.97
CA PHE A 484 -2.72 21.61 -3.65
C PHE A 484 -1.80 21.77 -4.87
N SER A 485 -0.56 22.18 -4.63
CA SER A 485 0.52 22.19 -5.62
C SER A 485 1.44 20.99 -5.44
N PHE A 486 1.80 20.36 -6.56
CA PHE A 486 2.79 19.29 -6.60
C PHE A 486 3.57 19.33 -7.92
N GLU A 487 4.70 18.64 -7.96
CA GLU A 487 5.55 18.58 -9.15
C GLU A 487 5.82 17.12 -9.54
N THR A 488 6.01 16.88 -10.84
CA THR A 488 6.49 15.60 -11.34
C THR A 488 7.76 15.82 -12.15
N GLU A 489 8.82 15.08 -11.81
CA GLU A 489 10.13 15.21 -12.47
C GLU A 489 10.16 14.44 -13.79
N ARG A 490 9.32 13.41 -13.95
CA ARG A 490 9.30 12.54 -15.12
C ARG A 490 7.89 12.34 -15.66
N ASN A 491 7.84 12.13 -16.96
CA ASN A 491 6.62 11.72 -17.65
C ASN A 491 6.13 10.37 -17.10
N GLY A 492 4.85 10.30 -16.81
CA GLY A 492 4.20 9.09 -16.36
C GLY A 492 4.49 8.73 -14.90
N GLU A 493 4.81 9.71 -14.06
CA GLU A 493 4.90 9.51 -12.60
C GLU A 493 3.52 9.31 -11.98
N TYR A 494 3.48 8.51 -10.92
CA TYR A 494 2.27 8.22 -10.18
C TYR A 494 2.09 9.22 -9.05
N VAL A 495 0.87 9.72 -8.91
CA VAL A 495 0.43 10.62 -7.85
C VAL A 495 -0.79 10.00 -7.20
N VAL A 496 -0.82 9.99 -5.87
CA VAL A 496 -1.91 9.40 -5.07
C VAL A 496 -2.68 10.53 -4.42
N PHE A 497 -3.99 10.54 -4.63
CA PHE A 497 -4.94 11.50 -4.09
C PHE A 497 -5.80 10.76 -3.07
N LEU A 498 -5.88 11.27 -1.85
CA LEU A 498 -6.68 10.69 -0.78
C LEU A 498 -7.68 11.72 -0.27
N VAL A 499 -8.86 11.23 0.10
CA VAL A 499 -9.88 11.98 0.85
C VAL A 499 -10.36 11.12 1.99
N ASP A 500 -10.31 11.65 3.20
CA ASP A 500 -11.00 11.13 4.37
C ASP A 500 -12.26 11.98 4.59
N THR A 501 -13.42 11.45 4.18
CA THR A 501 -14.70 12.17 4.22
C THR A 501 -15.26 12.28 5.63
N ASP A 502 -14.94 11.32 6.51
CA ASP A 502 -15.38 11.33 7.90
C ASP A 502 -14.73 12.49 8.65
N ARG A 503 -13.46 12.77 8.32
CA ARG A 503 -12.71 13.92 8.83
C ARG A 503 -12.68 15.10 7.87
N GLY A 504 -13.37 15.08 6.74
CA GLY A 504 -13.33 16.17 5.75
C GLY A 504 -11.92 16.60 5.36
N ARG A 505 -10.96 15.66 5.31
CA ARG A 505 -9.55 15.92 5.02
C ARG A 505 -9.15 15.40 3.65
N ALA A 506 -8.14 16.02 3.03
CA ALA A 506 -7.58 15.58 1.77
C ALA A 506 -6.05 15.59 1.79
N SER A 507 -5.44 14.79 0.92
CA SER A 507 -3.99 14.82 0.69
C SER A 507 -3.62 14.37 -0.71
N ILE A 508 -2.47 14.89 -1.18
CA ILE A 508 -1.88 14.49 -2.46
C ILE A 508 -0.43 14.12 -2.21
N MET A 509 -0.06 12.93 -2.64
CA MET A 509 1.28 12.36 -2.45
C MET A 509 1.94 12.14 -3.80
N TYR A 510 3.15 12.67 -3.93
CA TYR A 510 3.91 12.70 -5.18
C TYR A 510 5.39 12.36 -4.93
N ASP A 511 6.23 12.45 -5.98
CA ASP A 511 7.68 12.20 -5.89
C ASP A 511 8.07 10.81 -5.35
N MET A 512 7.27 9.80 -5.67
CA MET A 512 7.58 8.43 -5.27
C MET A 512 8.57 7.77 -6.24
N PRO A 513 9.55 6.98 -5.76
CA PRO A 513 10.53 6.33 -6.63
C PRO A 513 9.87 5.45 -7.73
N PRO A 514 10.26 5.57 -9.01
CA PRO A 514 9.57 4.90 -10.13
C PRO A 514 9.48 3.38 -10.02
N LEU A 515 10.50 2.75 -9.45
CA LEU A 515 10.50 1.32 -9.23
C LEU A 515 9.44 0.93 -8.19
N LEU A 516 9.33 1.71 -7.11
CA LEU A 516 8.34 1.47 -6.07
C LEU A 516 6.94 1.76 -6.57
N THR A 517 6.72 2.84 -7.32
CA THR A 517 5.39 3.15 -7.88
C THR A 517 4.94 2.14 -8.93
N SER A 518 5.85 1.68 -9.79
CA SER A 518 5.55 0.61 -10.75
C SER A 518 5.16 -0.69 -10.04
N LEU A 519 5.83 -1.04 -8.94
CA LEU A 519 5.48 -2.19 -8.11
C LEU A 519 4.19 -1.97 -7.31
N ALA A 520 3.93 -0.76 -6.83
CA ALA A 520 2.80 -0.43 -5.96
C ALA A 520 1.48 -0.25 -6.73
N TYR A 521 1.51 0.46 -7.85
CA TYR A 521 0.31 0.95 -8.54
C TYR A 521 0.28 0.62 -10.04
N GLY A 522 1.40 0.16 -10.61
CA GLY A 522 1.46 -0.32 -11.98
C GLY A 522 1.40 -1.84 -12.07
N ASP A 523 1.80 -2.38 -13.23
CA ASP A 523 1.84 -3.82 -13.49
C ASP A 523 3.03 -4.54 -12.83
N GLY A 524 3.87 -3.81 -12.08
CA GLY A 524 5.12 -4.32 -11.55
C GLY A 524 4.93 -5.44 -10.53
N ASN A 525 3.93 -5.35 -9.65
CA ASN A 525 3.61 -6.43 -8.70
C ASN A 525 3.21 -7.73 -9.41
N TRP A 526 2.43 -7.62 -10.48
CA TRP A 526 1.97 -8.75 -11.26
C TRP A 526 3.13 -9.42 -12.00
N ILE A 527 3.98 -8.62 -12.67
CA ILE A 527 5.19 -9.11 -13.33
C ILE A 527 6.10 -9.80 -12.31
N LEU A 528 6.35 -9.18 -11.16
CA LEU A 528 7.19 -9.74 -10.11
C LEU A 528 6.61 -11.07 -9.59
N SER A 529 5.29 -11.12 -9.33
CA SER A 529 4.61 -12.34 -8.89
C SER A 529 4.73 -13.46 -9.92
N LEU A 530 4.52 -13.15 -11.22
CA LEU A 530 4.71 -14.13 -12.29
C LEU A 530 6.16 -14.65 -12.38
N VAL A 531 7.15 -13.77 -12.24
CA VAL A 531 8.56 -14.18 -12.22
C VAL A 531 8.83 -15.13 -11.06
N LEU A 532 8.30 -14.83 -9.87
CA LEU A 532 8.44 -15.68 -8.69
C LEU A 532 7.74 -17.04 -8.86
N VAL A 533 6.52 -17.07 -9.40
CA VAL A 533 5.79 -18.31 -9.73
C VAL A 533 6.53 -19.12 -10.79
N GLY A 534 7.06 -18.46 -11.82
CA GLY A 534 7.86 -19.09 -12.86
C GLY A 534 9.12 -19.75 -12.30
N LEU A 535 9.84 -19.05 -11.41
CA LEU A 535 11.03 -19.59 -10.75
C LEU A 535 10.68 -20.77 -9.83
N ALA A 536 9.61 -20.66 -9.04
CA ALA A 536 9.13 -21.76 -8.20
C ALA A 536 8.74 -23.00 -9.04
N SER A 537 8.02 -22.78 -10.15
CA SER A 537 7.63 -23.84 -11.08
C SER A 537 8.83 -24.52 -11.72
N LEU A 538 9.87 -23.76 -12.07
CA LEU A 538 11.14 -24.30 -12.59
C LEU A 538 11.83 -25.17 -11.54
N LEU A 539 11.86 -24.76 -10.28
CA LEU A 539 12.42 -25.57 -9.18
C LEU A 539 11.64 -26.87 -8.97
N LEU A 540 10.29 -26.82 -9.00
CA LEU A 540 9.44 -28.01 -8.91
C LEU A 540 9.65 -28.94 -10.11
N LEU A 541 9.74 -28.40 -11.32
CA LEU A 541 10.07 -29.19 -12.50
C LEU A 541 11.44 -29.86 -12.36
N GLY A 542 12.45 -29.13 -11.87
CA GLY A 542 13.76 -29.67 -11.56
C GLY A 542 13.71 -30.81 -10.55
N LEU A 543 12.87 -30.69 -9.51
CA LEU A 543 12.59 -31.76 -8.55
C LEU A 543 11.92 -32.97 -9.18
N ILE A 544 10.91 -32.77 -10.02
CA ILE A 544 10.20 -33.86 -10.73
C ILE A 544 11.17 -34.59 -11.67
N VAL A 545 11.95 -33.86 -12.47
CA VAL A 545 12.97 -34.44 -13.37
C VAL A 545 13.99 -35.24 -12.56
N ARG A 546 14.49 -34.68 -11.45
CA ARG A 546 15.38 -35.40 -10.54
C ARG A 546 14.74 -36.66 -9.98
N TRP A 547 13.50 -36.57 -9.53
CA TRP A 547 12.75 -37.70 -8.97
C TRP A 547 12.57 -38.82 -10.01
N ILE A 548 12.20 -38.47 -11.25
CA ILE A 548 12.08 -39.40 -12.38
C ILE A 548 13.44 -40.07 -12.67
N ILE A 549 14.53 -39.31 -12.69
CA ILE A 549 15.88 -39.86 -12.91
C ILE A 549 16.25 -40.84 -11.80
N LEU A 550 16.05 -40.47 -10.53
CA LEU A 550 16.39 -41.30 -9.37
C LEU A 550 15.53 -42.56 -9.25
N HIS A 551 14.26 -42.51 -9.66
CA HIS A 551 13.33 -43.66 -9.62
C HIS A 551 13.32 -44.51 -10.89
N SER A 552 14.08 -44.14 -11.92
CA SER A 552 14.18 -44.93 -13.13
C SER A 552 14.92 -46.25 -12.86
N LYS A 553 14.18 -47.35 -12.78
CA LYS A 553 14.74 -48.72 -12.63
C LYS A 553 15.78 -49.05 -13.70
N ARG A 554 15.68 -48.45 -14.89
CA ARG A 554 16.64 -48.64 -15.99
C ARG A 554 18.03 -48.07 -15.69
N LEU A 555 18.12 -47.07 -14.80
CA LEU A 555 19.35 -46.38 -14.43
C LEU A 555 19.96 -46.92 -13.12
N GLN A 556 19.21 -47.71 -12.36
CA GLN A 556 19.71 -48.33 -11.12
C GLN A 556 20.76 -49.40 -11.44
N MET A 557 21.78 -49.51 -10.57
CA MET A 557 22.83 -50.52 -10.73
C MET A 557 22.31 -51.96 -10.71
N GLU A 558 21.22 -52.22 -10.00
CA GLU A 558 20.62 -53.55 -9.87
C GLU A 558 20.12 -54.13 -11.21
N ALA A 559 19.86 -53.28 -12.21
CA ALA A 559 19.41 -53.70 -13.53
C ALA A 559 20.50 -54.40 -14.38
N GLY A 560 21.76 -54.45 -13.93
CA GLY A 560 22.87 -55.11 -14.65
C GLY A 560 23.25 -54.46 -15.99
N CYS A 561 24.09 -55.13 -16.80
CA CYS A 561 24.32 -54.76 -18.22
C CYS A 561 22.99 -54.93 -18.96
N PRO A 562 22.46 -53.89 -19.64
CA PRO A 562 21.19 -54.02 -20.36
C PRO A 562 21.28 -55.00 -21.54
N ASN A 563 22.51 -55.28 -22.01
CA ASN A 563 22.75 -56.17 -23.15
C ASN A 563 22.92 -57.64 -22.74
N CYS A 564 23.44 -57.94 -21.54
CA CYS A 564 23.76 -59.31 -21.13
C CYS A 564 23.28 -59.70 -19.73
N GLY A 565 22.58 -58.83 -19.01
CA GLY A 565 22.03 -59.06 -17.66
C GLY A 565 23.06 -59.20 -16.53
N ARG A 566 24.35 -59.39 -16.84
CA ARG A 566 25.40 -59.58 -15.82
C ARG A 566 25.64 -58.32 -15.00
N GLN A 567 25.87 -58.50 -13.70
CA GLN A 567 26.09 -57.43 -12.72
C GLN A 567 27.56 -56.98 -12.60
N GLU A 568 28.48 -57.56 -13.37
CA GLU A 568 29.91 -57.22 -13.36
C GLU A 568 30.19 -55.91 -14.12
N LEU A 569 30.01 -54.80 -13.40
CA LEU A 569 30.21 -53.44 -13.91
C LEU A 569 31.49 -52.82 -13.31
N MET A 570 32.43 -52.37 -14.16
CA MET A 570 33.64 -51.64 -13.75
C MET A 570 33.48 -50.14 -13.97
N ARG A 571 33.84 -49.33 -12.99
CA ARG A 571 33.77 -47.86 -13.09
C ARG A 571 34.81 -47.31 -14.09
N ILE A 572 34.39 -46.37 -14.95
CA ILE A 572 35.26 -45.64 -15.90
C ILE A 572 35.34 -44.15 -15.50
N SER A 573 36.27 -43.41 -16.10
CA SER A 573 36.35 -41.95 -16.01
C SER A 573 35.03 -41.27 -16.43
N ARG A 574 34.63 -40.25 -15.67
CA ARG A 574 33.42 -39.45 -15.90
C ARG A 574 33.55 -38.60 -17.18
N ARG A 575 32.47 -38.52 -17.95
CA ARG A 575 32.30 -37.52 -19.02
C ARG A 575 31.86 -36.16 -18.44
N PRO A 576 32.01 -35.04 -19.17
CA PRO A 576 31.50 -33.74 -18.73
C PRO A 576 29.99 -33.76 -18.46
N THR A 577 29.21 -34.54 -19.21
CA THR A 577 27.77 -34.76 -18.96
C THR A 577 27.50 -35.37 -17.58
N ASP A 578 28.35 -36.29 -17.11
CA ASP A 578 28.22 -36.92 -15.79
C ASP A 578 28.58 -35.92 -14.67
N ARG A 579 29.48 -34.97 -14.96
CA ARG A 579 29.79 -33.86 -14.03
C ARG A 579 28.62 -32.90 -13.92
N ALA A 580 27.91 -32.62 -15.01
CA ALA A 580 26.70 -31.79 -15.01
C ALA A 580 25.59 -32.42 -14.15
N LEU A 581 25.38 -33.75 -14.25
CA LEU A 581 24.44 -34.46 -13.39
C LEU A 581 24.82 -34.36 -11.90
N HIS A 582 26.11 -34.38 -11.59
CA HIS A 582 26.58 -34.22 -10.22
C HIS A 582 26.37 -32.80 -9.68
N LEU A 583 26.43 -31.77 -10.52
CA LEU A 583 26.15 -30.38 -10.13
C LEU A 583 24.68 -30.21 -9.71
N ILE A 584 23.76 -30.93 -10.35
CA ILE A 584 22.32 -30.96 -9.97
C ILE A 584 22.01 -31.98 -8.85
N GLY A 585 23.04 -32.48 -8.16
CA GLY A 585 22.89 -33.38 -7.02
C GLY A 585 22.53 -34.83 -7.38
N ILE A 586 22.69 -35.24 -8.64
CA ILE A 586 22.44 -36.61 -9.09
C ILE A 586 23.77 -37.40 -9.08
N PRO A 587 23.93 -38.44 -8.24
CA PRO A 587 25.16 -39.22 -8.16
C PRO A 587 25.28 -40.20 -9.33
N ALA A 588 25.54 -39.67 -10.52
CA ALA A 588 25.76 -40.45 -11.74
C ALA A 588 27.22 -40.92 -11.84
N TYR A 589 27.39 -42.22 -12.11
CA TYR A 589 28.69 -42.84 -12.36
C TYR A 589 28.63 -43.64 -13.66
N ARG A 590 29.73 -43.67 -14.41
CA ARG A 590 29.83 -44.40 -15.67
C ARG A 590 30.51 -45.74 -15.46
N TYR A 591 29.91 -46.80 -16.02
CA TYR A 591 30.39 -48.17 -15.88
C TYR A 591 30.58 -48.83 -17.24
N ARG A 592 31.56 -49.74 -17.30
CA ARG A 592 31.82 -50.69 -18.40
C ARG A 592 31.47 -52.09 -17.93
N CYS A 593 30.69 -52.83 -18.69
CA CYS A 593 30.53 -54.25 -18.41
C CYS A 593 31.75 -55.04 -18.91
N ARG A 594 32.25 -55.96 -18.09
CA ARG A 594 33.38 -56.83 -18.45
C ARG A 594 33.06 -57.80 -19.59
N ASN A 595 31.81 -58.28 -19.66
CA ASN A 595 31.43 -59.36 -20.58
C ASN A 595 30.92 -58.83 -21.93
N CYS A 596 30.07 -57.79 -21.91
CA CYS A 596 29.37 -57.26 -23.09
C CYS A 596 30.01 -55.97 -23.66
N VAL A 597 31.08 -55.44 -23.04
CA VAL A 597 31.76 -54.17 -23.39
C VAL A 597 30.88 -52.90 -23.31
N TRP A 598 29.59 -53.03 -22.98
CA TRP A 598 28.66 -51.91 -22.83
C TRP A 598 29.19 -50.83 -21.88
N GLU A 599 29.06 -49.57 -22.29
CA GLU A 599 29.36 -48.40 -21.47
C GLU A 599 28.12 -47.54 -21.24
N GLY A 600 27.80 -47.23 -20.00
CA GLY A 600 26.70 -46.31 -19.70
C GLY A 600 26.70 -45.79 -18.26
N THR A 601 25.83 -44.82 -18.02
CA THR A 601 25.62 -44.22 -16.71
C THR A 601 24.69 -45.08 -15.86
N ARG A 602 25.06 -45.26 -14.58
CA ARG A 602 24.23 -45.87 -13.54
C ARG A 602 24.25 -45.00 -12.30
N LEU A 603 23.13 -45.02 -11.58
CA LEU A 603 22.95 -44.33 -10.30
C LEU A 603 23.34 -45.30 -9.17
N SER A 604 24.15 -44.81 -8.23
CA SER A 604 24.43 -45.53 -6.98
C SER A 604 23.48 -45.03 -5.91
N GLU A 605 22.58 -45.89 -5.39
CA GLU A 605 21.64 -45.51 -4.32
C GLU A 605 22.37 -45.09 -3.03
N GLU A 606 23.56 -45.62 -2.77
CA GLU A 606 24.24 -45.42 -1.48
C GLU A 606 25.35 -44.38 -1.54
N GLY A 607 25.71 -43.87 -2.72
CA GLY A 607 26.94 -43.07 -2.89
C GLY A 607 28.23 -43.82 -2.53
N VAL A 608 28.11 -45.06 -2.03
CA VAL A 608 29.20 -45.98 -1.77
C VAL A 608 29.75 -46.40 -3.12
N ALA A 609 31.00 -46.04 -3.37
CA ALA A 609 31.74 -46.61 -4.49
C ALA A 609 31.91 -48.10 -4.17
N ILE A 610 31.18 -48.97 -4.88
CA ILE A 610 31.49 -50.39 -4.87
C ILE A 610 32.89 -50.50 -5.45
N SER A 611 33.86 -50.82 -4.59
CA SER A 611 35.24 -50.96 -5.03
C SER A 611 35.32 -52.12 -6.02
N PRO A 612 36.08 -51.97 -7.12
CA PRO A 612 36.23 -53.03 -8.11
C PRO A 612 36.98 -54.19 -7.45
N GLY A 613 36.28 -55.24 -7.03
CA GLY A 613 36.91 -56.45 -6.50
C GLY A 613 36.16 -57.17 -5.37
N VAL A 614 35.12 -56.59 -4.78
CA VAL A 614 34.29 -57.34 -3.83
C VAL A 614 33.40 -58.28 -4.62
N LYS A 615 33.75 -59.57 -4.63
CA LYS A 615 32.84 -60.63 -5.07
C LYS A 615 31.59 -60.50 -4.21
N LEU A 616 30.46 -60.11 -4.81
CA LEU A 616 29.15 -60.36 -4.21
C LEU A 616 29.13 -61.88 -3.99
N ALA A 617 29.25 -62.30 -2.74
CA ALA A 617 29.26 -63.70 -2.40
C ALA A 617 27.95 -64.30 -2.93
N TYR A 618 28.10 -65.21 -3.88
CA TYR A 618 27.22 -66.32 -4.22
C TYR A 618 25.86 -66.26 -3.53
N PHE A 619 24.82 -65.88 -4.28
CA PHE A 619 23.59 -66.66 -4.20
C PHE A 619 23.92 -67.98 -4.90
N ASP A 620 24.31 -68.98 -4.10
CA ASP A 620 24.40 -70.36 -4.55
C ASP A 620 23.04 -70.80 -5.11
N GLU A 621 23.09 -71.54 -6.21
CA GLU A 621 21.97 -72.33 -6.69
C GLU A 621 21.59 -73.36 -5.61
N GLU A 622 20.48 -73.11 -4.90
CA GLU A 622 19.52 -74.13 -4.40
C GLU A 622 18.23 -73.48 -3.88
#